data_AF-A0A8S2ZD51-F1
#
_entry.id   AF-A0A8S2ZD51-F1
#
_cell.length_a   1.000
_cell.length_b   1.000
_cell.length_c   1.000
_cell.angle_alpha   90.00
_cell.angle_beta   90.00
_cell.angle_gamma   90.00
#
_symmetry.space_group_name_H-M   'P 1'
#
loop_
_entity.id
_entity.type
_entity.pdbx_description
1 polymer ?
#
loop_
_entity_poly.entity_id
_entity_poly.type
_entity_poly.pdbx_seq_one_letter_code
_entity_poly.pdbx_strand_id
1 'polypeptide(L)'
;MPNNSATTAAQFIVEEVILKYGVPKKLITDQGTHFKNELMDAITSLMGCKHVFATTYHPQTNGQVERFNATFYPQLAKLHDENVNHYDEYLPACIFAYNSGQHGTTGYSPFQLMFAREPVLPFDQPTSGITLAKPGDYWAQITQLMKIYKISNIISQQQLSKQRYDKQRADPTYHPGDLVFIKQLGKRPKFGELYSGP
;
A
#
# COMPACT_ATOMS: atom_id res chain seq x y z
N MET A 1 -11.14 6.89 6.79
CA MET A 1 -11.18 7.89 7.86
C MET A 1 -12.29 8.87 7.55
N PRO A 2 -13.19 9.18 8.49
CA PRO A 2 -14.35 10.02 8.24
C PRO A 2 -14.00 11.51 8.03
N ASN A 3 -12.85 11.99 8.52
CA ASN A 3 -12.32 13.34 8.27
C ASN A 3 -10.80 13.39 8.53
N ASN A 4 -10.17 14.52 8.14
CA ASN A 4 -8.73 14.78 8.35
C ASN A 4 -8.46 15.58 9.63
N SER A 5 -9.18 15.31 10.72
CA SER A 5 -8.95 15.99 12.00
C SER A 5 -7.81 15.36 12.80
N ALA A 6 -7.18 16.14 13.67
CA ALA A 6 -6.15 15.67 14.60
C ALA A 6 -6.66 14.53 15.51
N THR A 7 -7.91 14.63 15.98
CA THR A 7 -8.52 13.61 16.85
C THR A 7 -8.74 12.30 16.11
N THR A 8 -9.22 12.34 14.87
CA THR A 8 -9.39 11.14 14.04
C THR A 8 -8.04 10.49 13.69
N ALA A 9 -7.02 11.28 13.38
CA ALA A 9 -5.67 10.76 13.13
C ALA A 9 -5.07 10.10 14.39
N ALA A 10 -5.21 10.75 15.54
CA ALA A 10 -4.79 10.21 16.84
C ALA A 10 -5.48 8.90 17.19
N GLN A 11 -6.82 8.86 17.07
CA GLN A 11 -7.61 7.67 17.34
C GLN A 11 -7.18 6.51 16.44
N PHE A 12 -6.97 6.77 15.14
CA PHE A 12 -6.48 5.76 14.22
C PHE A 12 -5.09 5.21 14.60
N ILE A 13 -4.13 6.08 14.96
CA ILE A 13 -2.80 5.63 15.36
C ILE A 13 -2.89 4.72 16.59
N VAL A 14 -3.74 5.05 17.56
CA VAL A 14 -3.92 4.21 18.74
C VAL A 14 -4.61 2.89 18.38
N GLU A 15 -5.81 2.94 17.80
CA GLU A 15 -6.66 1.76 17.59
C GLU A 15 -6.15 0.83 16.49
N GLU A 16 -5.67 1.38 15.39
CA GLU A 16 -5.34 0.62 14.18
C GLU A 16 -3.85 0.29 14.07
N VAL A 17 -2.98 1.03 14.75
CA VAL A 17 -1.53 0.77 14.73
C VAL A 17 -1.06 0.21 16.06
N ILE A 18 -1.21 0.97 17.15
CA ILE A 18 -0.59 0.60 18.43
C ILE A 18 -1.26 -0.62 19.06
N LEU A 19 -2.60 -0.65 19.13
CA LEU A 19 -3.30 -1.79 19.74
C LEU A 19 -3.14 -3.09 18.95
N LYS A 20 -2.84 -3.01 17.65
CA LYS A 20 -2.68 -4.19 16.77
C LYS A 20 -1.25 -4.67 16.64
N TYR A 21 -0.28 -3.76 16.57
CA TYR A 21 1.12 -4.08 16.26
C TYR A 21 2.11 -3.66 17.36
N GLY A 22 1.63 -3.02 18.42
CA GLY A 22 2.46 -2.45 19.48
C GLY A 22 2.98 -1.05 19.15
N VAL A 23 3.65 -0.43 20.13
CA VAL A 23 4.19 0.93 19.96
C VAL A 23 5.43 0.91 19.08
N PRO A 24 5.45 1.64 17.94
CA PRO A 24 6.65 1.74 17.13
C PRO A 24 7.71 2.62 17.82
N LYS A 25 8.99 2.31 17.61
CA LYS A 25 10.09 3.14 18.12
C LYS A 25 10.08 4.56 17.56
N LYS A 26 9.69 4.70 16.29
CA LYS A 26 9.58 5.98 15.59
C LYS A 26 8.32 5.98 14.73
N LEU A 27 7.53 7.05 14.84
CA LEU A 27 6.44 7.34 13.92
C LEU A 27 6.91 8.43 12.96
N ILE A 28 6.81 8.19 11.66
CA ILE A 28 7.19 9.17 10.65
C ILE A 28 5.95 9.60 9.88
N THR A 29 5.65 10.90 9.87
CA THR A 29 4.47 11.46 9.17
C THR A 29 4.90 12.62 8.28
N ASP A 30 4.03 13.02 7.35
CA ASP A 30 4.18 14.32 6.69
C ASP A 30 3.91 15.48 7.67
N GLN A 31 4.08 16.71 7.19
CA GLN A 31 3.85 17.93 7.97
C GLN A 31 2.38 18.38 7.98
N GLY A 32 1.43 17.49 7.69
CA GLY A 32 0.01 17.77 7.77
C GLY A 32 -0.41 18.21 9.18
N THR A 33 -1.31 19.19 9.27
CA THR A 33 -1.77 19.76 10.55
C THR A 33 -2.46 18.74 11.47
N HIS A 34 -3.02 17.68 10.89
CA HIS A 34 -3.61 16.56 11.63
C HIS A 34 -2.57 15.67 12.30
N PHE A 35 -1.32 15.68 11.85
CA PHE A 35 -0.20 15.04 12.54
C PHE A 35 0.61 16.02 13.37
N LYS A 36 0.71 17.29 12.96
CA LYS A 36 1.48 18.32 13.66
C LYS A 36 0.59 19.15 14.59
N ASN A 37 0.34 18.62 15.79
CA ASN A 37 -0.45 19.28 16.83
C ASN A 37 -0.13 18.72 18.23
N GLU A 38 -0.52 19.47 19.26
CA GLU A 38 -0.25 19.13 20.66
C GLU A 38 -0.85 17.79 21.08
N LEU A 39 -2.00 17.40 20.53
CA LEU A 39 -2.62 16.11 20.80
C LEU A 39 -1.73 14.97 20.34
N MET A 40 -1.16 15.07 19.13
CA MET A 40 -0.25 14.05 18.64
C MET A 40 1.07 14.01 19.39
N ASP A 41 1.60 15.17 19.77
CA ASP A 41 2.81 15.27 20.57
C ASP A 41 2.60 14.61 21.96
N ALA A 42 1.45 14.85 22.59
CA ALA A 42 1.09 14.26 23.88
C ALA A 42 0.94 12.74 23.80
N ILE A 43 0.24 12.22 22.77
CA ILE A 43 0.04 10.78 22.60
C ILE A 43 1.36 10.07 22.30
N THR A 44 2.15 10.60 21.37
CA THR A 44 3.43 9.95 21.01
C THR A 44 4.41 9.97 22.18
N SER A 45 4.44 11.06 22.95
CA SER A 45 5.23 11.15 24.19
C SER A 45 4.77 10.15 25.25
N LEU A 46 3.45 10.06 25.51
CA LEU A 46 2.88 9.14 26.50
C LEU A 46 3.21 7.68 26.16
N MET A 47 3.15 7.32 24.88
CA MET A 47 3.42 5.97 24.43
C MET A 47 4.93 5.67 24.33
N GLY A 48 5.81 6.67 24.47
CA GLY A 48 7.25 6.51 24.29
C GLY A 48 7.67 6.35 22.82
N CYS A 49 6.86 6.85 21.89
CA CYS A 49 7.11 6.83 20.46
C CYS A 49 7.79 8.14 20.02
N LYS A 50 8.93 8.06 19.31
CA LYS A 50 9.56 9.26 18.74
C LYS A 50 8.84 9.66 17.45
N HIS A 51 8.07 10.74 17.49
CA HIS A 51 7.46 11.32 16.31
C HIS A 51 8.48 12.15 15.51
N VAL A 52 8.59 11.87 14.21
CA VAL A 52 9.49 12.56 13.28
C VAL A 52 8.69 13.01 12.07
N PHE A 53 8.83 14.28 11.69
CA PHE A 53 8.23 14.80 10.47
C PHE A 53 9.14 14.55 9.27
N ALA A 54 8.57 14.06 8.17
CA ALA A 54 9.24 14.01 6.89
C ALA A 54 9.55 15.45 6.45
N THR A 55 10.80 15.69 6.06
CA THR A 55 11.19 16.94 5.42
C THR A 55 10.55 17.01 4.03
N THR A 56 10.14 18.21 3.62
CA THR A 56 9.68 18.46 2.26
C THR A 56 10.77 17.99 1.30
N TYR A 57 10.42 17.14 0.33
CA TYR A 57 11.37 16.55 -0.63
C TYR A 57 12.36 15.52 -0.05
N HIS A 58 11.96 14.67 0.89
CA HIS A 58 12.70 13.43 1.24
C HIS A 58 12.06 12.18 0.60
N PRO A 59 12.36 11.89 -0.69
CA PRO A 59 11.82 10.72 -1.39
C PRO A 59 12.26 9.39 -0.78
N GLN A 60 13.28 9.34 0.08
CA GLN A 60 13.65 8.11 0.77
C GLN A 60 12.70 7.78 1.93
N THR A 61 12.29 8.79 2.69
CA THR A 61 11.41 8.64 3.86
C THR A 61 9.97 8.43 3.42
N ASN A 62 9.50 9.22 2.45
CA ASN A 62 8.13 9.12 1.96
C ASN A 62 8.00 8.14 0.78
N GLY A 63 9.09 7.73 0.15
CA GLY A 63 9.08 6.88 -1.04
C GLY A 63 8.53 5.47 -0.81
N GLN A 64 8.52 4.97 0.43
CA GLN A 64 7.83 3.70 0.72
C GLN A 64 6.31 3.88 0.64
N VAL A 65 5.78 4.94 1.25
CA VAL A 65 4.35 5.29 1.19
C VAL A 65 3.95 5.67 -0.24
N GLU A 66 4.79 6.42 -0.95
CA GLU A 66 4.53 6.79 -2.36
C GLU A 66 4.56 5.58 -3.29
N ARG A 67 5.49 4.64 -3.11
CA ARG A 67 5.51 3.38 -3.89
C ARG A 67 4.32 2.48 -3.56
N PHE A 68 3.93 2.42 -2.28
CA PHE A 68 2.71 1.76 -1.86
C PHE A 68 1.51 2.36 -2.60
N ASN A 69 1.31 3.68 -2.49
CA ASN A 69 0.22 4.40 -3.14
C ASN A 69 0.23 4.21 -4.67
N ALA A 70 1.40 4.30 -5.32
CA ALA A 70 1.53 4.09 -6.76
C ALA A 70 1.17 2.67 -7.22
N THR A 71 1.34 1.67 -6.35
CA THR A 71 0.91 0.28 -6.62
C THR A 71 -0.57 0.09 -6.29
N PHE A 72 -1.04 0.73 -5.22
CA PHE A 72 -2.36 0.56 -4.65
C PHE A 72 -3.45 1.27 -5.47
N TYR A 73 -3.23 2.51 -5.91
CA TYR A 73 -4.20 3.27 -6.69
C TYR A 73 -4.66 2.56 -7.98
N PRO A 74 -3.75 2.01 -8.82
CA PRO A 74 -4.16 1.25 -10.00
C PRO A 74 -4.95 -0.02 -9.68
N GLN A 75 -4.70 -0.64 -8.52
CA GLN A 75 -5.45 -1.82 -8.09
C GLN A 75 -6.86 -1.46 -7.68
N LEU A 76 -7.01 -0.40 -6.89
CA LEU A 76 -8.32 0.14 -6.53
C LEU A 76 -9.11 0.59 -7.76
N ALA A 77 -8.44 1.23 -8.72
CA ALA A 77 -9.05 1.67 -9.98
C ALA A 77 -9.59 0.51 -10.83
N LYS A 78 -8.97 -0.67 -10.80
CA LYS A 78 -9.48 -1.88 -11.48
C LYS A 78 -10.73 -2.47 -10.83
N LEU A 79 -10.99 -2.12 -9.56
CA LEU A 79 -12.12 -2.62 -8.79
C LEU A 79 -13.32 -1.69 -8.86
N HIS A 80 -13.06 -0.40 -9.11
CA HIS A 80 -14.05 0.63 -9.35
C HIS A 80 -14.84 0.31 -10.62
N ASP A 81 -16.17 0.29 -10.50
CA ASP A 81 -17.10 0.13 -11.61
C ASP A 81 -17.59 1.54 -12.03
N GLU A 82 -17.72 1.80 -13.33
CA GLU A 82 -17.96 3.17 -13.86
C GLU A 82 -19.25 3.81 -13.33
N ASN A 83 -20.18 3.00 -12.84
CA ASN A 83 -21.52 3.44 -12.46
C ASN A 83 -21.76 3.56 -10.94
N VAL A 84 -20.89 3.04 -10.07
CA VAL A 84 -21.10 3.12 -8.60
C VAL A 84 -19.80 3.19 -7.80
N ASN A 85 -19.68 4.25 -6.99
CA ASN A 85 -18.47 4.62 -6.27
C ASN A 85 -18.39 3.92 -4.88
N HIS A 86 -18.26 2.59 -4.86
CA HIS A 86 -18.15 1.77 -3.63
C HIS A 86 -16.70 1.48 -3.20
N TYR A 87 -15.75 2.36 -3.54
CA TYR A 87 -14.32 2.09 -3.33
C TYR A 87 -13.98 1.78 -1.85
N ASP A 88 -14.69 2.37 -0.90
CA ASP A 88 -14.56 2.14 0.54
C ASP A 88 -14.78 0.66 0.92
N GLU A 89 -15.74 -0.01 0.27
CA GLU A 89 -16.09 -1.40 0.54
C GLU A 89 -15.06 -2.39 -0.03
N TYR A 90 -14.28 -1.94 -1.03
CA TYR A 90 -13.23 -2.72 -1.66
C TYR A 90 -11.86 -2.46 -1.03
N LEU A 91 -11.70 -1.36 -0.29
CA LEU A 91 -10.45 -0.95 0.31
C LEU A 91 -9.80 -2.05 1.20
N PRO A 92 -10.52 -2.73 2.11
CA PRO A 92 -9.93 -3.77 2.94
C PRO A 92 -9.43 -4.97 2.11
N ALA A 93 -10.19 -5.33 1.08
CA ALA A 93 -9.83 -6.40 0.15
C ALA A 93 -8.55 -6.06 -0.64
N CYS A 94 -8.41 -4.81 -1.11
CA CYS A 94 -7.19 -4.36 -1.79
C CYS A 94 -5.96 -4.42 -0.89
N ILE A 95 -6.11 -3.93 0.35
CA ILE A 95 -5.02 -3.90 1.33
C ILE A 95 -4.57 -5.32 1.64
N PHE A 96 -5.51 -6.24 1.81
CA PHE A 96 -5.21 -7.65 2.02
C PHE A 96 -4.52 -8.29 0.81
N ALA A 97 -4.95 -7.98 -0.43
CA ALA A 97 -4.29 -8.42 -1.65
C ALA A 97 -2.83 -7.97 -1.71
N TYR A 98 -2.60 -6.69 -1.43
CA TYR A 98 -1.26 -6.11 -1.39
C TYR A 98 -0.39 -6.78 -0.32
N ASN A 99 -0.91 -6.92 0.89
CA ASN A 99 -0.17 -7.53 2.00
C ASN A 99 0.13 -9.02 1.78
N SER A 100 -0.69 -9.73 1.00
CA SER A 100 -0.50 -11.15 0.68
C SER A 100 0.38 -11.37 -0.56
N GLY A 101 0.56 -10.34 -1.40
CA GLY A 101 1.38 -10.41 -2.61
C GLY A 101 2.87 -10.40 -2.30
N GLN A 102 3.65 -11.26 -2.98
CA GLN A 102 5.10 -11.28 -2.84
C GLN A 102 5.73 -10.03 -3.48
N HIS A 103 6.56 -9.30 -2.73
CA HIS A 103 7.26 -8.13 -3.25
C HIS A 103 8.57 -8.52 -3.95
N GLY A 104 8.87 -7.86 -5.07
CA GLY A 104 10.07 -8.14 -5.87
C GLY A 104 11.38 -7.88 -5.14
N THR A 105 11.42 -6.85 -4.29
CA THR A 105 12.63 -6.45 -3.56
C THR A 105 12.98 -7.37 -2.40
N THR A 106 11.98 -7.88 -1.69
CA THR A 106 12.18 -8.70 -0.48
C THR A 106 12.06 -10.19 -0.76
N GLY A 107 11.37 -10.60 -1.82
CA GLY A 107 11.03 -12.01 -2.05
C GLY A 107 9.98 -12.56 -1.09
N TYR A 108 9.38 -11.72 -0.24
CA TYR A 108 8.35 -12.11 0.73
C TYR A 108 7.17 -11.14 0.66
N SER A 109 5.99 -11.60 1.06
CA SER A 109 4.83 -10.71 1.24
C SER A 109 4.93 -9.94 2.57
N PRO A 110 4.36 -8.73 2.65
CA PRO A 110 4.27 -8.00 3.92
C PRO A 110 3.63 -8.83 5.05
N PHE A 111 2.63 -9.67 4.72
CA PHE A 111 1.98 -10.57 5.68
C PHE A 111 2.95 -11.60 6.24
N GLN A 112 3.76 -12.24 5.39
CA GLN A 112 4.79 -13.18 5.84
C GLN A 112 5.83 -12.52 6.74
N LEU A 113 6.27 -11.31 6.37
CA LEU A 113 7.27 -10.59 7.17
C LEU A 113 6.73 -10.18 8.54
N MET A 114 5.44 -9.87 8.62
CA MET A 114 4.79 -9.48 9.88
C MET A 114 4.45 -10.66 10.78
N PHE A 115 3.89 -11.74 10.20
CA PHE A 115 3.32 -12.85 10.97
C PHE A 115 4.12 -14.16 10.89
N ALA A 116 5.23 -14.17 10.16
CA ALA A 116 6.08 -15.35 9.94
C ALA A 116 5.33 -16.57 9.36
N ARG A 117 4.24 -16.34 8.63
CA ARG A 117 3.43 -17.39 7.99
C ARG A 117 2.76 -16.85 6.73
N GLU A 118 2.40 -17.73 5.82
CA GLU A 118 1.58 -17.37 4.67
C GLU A 118 0.12 -17.11 5.09
N PRO A 119 -0.58 -16.15 4.46
CA PRO A 119 -2.01 -16.00 4.64
C PRO A 119 -2.72 -17.20 3.98
N VAL A 120 -3.63 -17.85 4.71
CA VAL A 120 -4.52 -18.86 4.13
C VAL A 120 -5.66 -18.14 3.41
N LEU A 121 -5.74 -18.29 2.10
CA LEU A 121 -6.77 -17.66 1.28
C LEU A 121 -8.01 -18.58 1.20
N PRO A 122 -9.23 -18.03 1.09
CA PRO A 122 -10.45 -18.82 1.03
C PRO A 122 -10.51 -19.86 -0.09
N PHE A 123 -9.65 -19.75 -1.11
CA PHE A 123 -9.54 -20.68 -2.23
C PHE A 123 -8.37 -21.66 -2.11
N ASP A 124 -7.52 -21.52 -1.08
CA ASP A 124 -6.51 -22.55 -0.74
C ASP A 124 -7.18 -23.78 -0.10
N GLN A 125 -8.43 -23.64 0.35
CA GLN A 125 -9.27 -24.76 0.76
C GLN A 125 -10.19 -25.19 -0.38
N PRO A 126 -10.36 -26.50 -0.63
CA PRO A 126 -11.37 -26.97 -1.56
C PRO A 126 -12.74 -26.47 -1.10
N THR A 127 -13.54 -25.93 -2.03
CA THR A 127 -14.87 -25.35 -1.80
C THR A 127 -15.91 -26.42 -1.43
N SER A 128 -15.61 -27.28 -0.47
CA SER A 128 -16.45 -28.36 0.03
C SER A 128 -17.20 -27.84 1.25
N GLY A 129 -18.34 -27.17 1.06
CA GLY A 129 -19.19 -26.79 2.20
C GLY A 129 -20.10 -25.56 2.05
N ILE A 130 -20.17 -24.90 0.88
CA ILE A 130 -21.12 -23.80 0.71
C ILE A 130 -22.54 -24.39 0.63
N THR A 131 -23.25 -24.35 1.75
CA THR A 131 -24.66 -24.74 1.82
C THR A 131 -25.50 -23.46 1.76
N LEU A 132 -26.16 -23.24 0.62
CA LEU A 132 -26.96 -22.05 0.35
C LEU A 132 -28.31 -22.15 1.09
N ALA A 133 -28.39 -21.59 2.30
CA ALA A 133 -29.60 -21.70 3.12
C ALA A 133 -30.62 -20.56 2.88
N LYS A 134 -30.21 -19.36 2.41
CA LYS A 134 -31.13 -18.21 2.22
C LYS A 134 -30.82 -17.35 0.98
N PRO A 135 -31.84 -16.78 0.30
CA PRO A 135 -31.67 -15.97 -0.92
C PRO A 135 -30.90 -14.64 -0.76
N GLY A 136 -30.75 -14.12 0.48
CA GLY A 136 -29.99 -12.89 0.75
C GLY A 136 -28.48 -13.11 0.91
N ASP A 137 -28.06 -14.33 1.29
CA ASP A 137 -26.66 -14.68 1.49
C ASP A 137 -25.92 -14.84 0.16
N TYR A 138 -26.67 -15.05 -0.93
CA TYR A 138 -26.16 -15.23 -2.29
C TYR A 138 -25.42 -13.97 -2.79
N TRP A 139 -26.01 -12.78 -2.63
CA TRP A 139 -25.37 -11.54 -3.05
C TRP A 139 -24.17 -11.18 -2.18
N ALA A 140 -24.26 -11.35 -0.86
CA ALA A 140 -23.12 -11.09 0.04
C ALA A 140 -21.94 -12.03 -0.26
N GLN A 141 -22.20 -13.33 -0.44
CA GLN A 141 -21.16 -14.31 -0.77
C GLN A 141 -20.64 -14.16 -2.20
N ILE A 142 -21.48 -13.86 -3.20
CA ILE A 142 -21.00 -13.58 -4.56
C ILE A 142 -20.15 -12.32 -4.57
N THR A 143 -20.55 -11.27 -3.85
CA THR A 143 -19.75 -10.05 -3.77
C THR A 143 -18.43 -10.34 -3.06
N GLN A 144 -18.43 -11.17 -2.02
CA GLN A 144 -17.21 -11.63 -1.35
C GLN A 144 -16.33 -12.50 -2.26
N LEU A 145 -16.91 -13.42 -3.04
CA LEU A 145 -16.21 -14.25 -4.02
C LEU A 145 -15.67 -13.42 -5.19
N MET A 146 -16.42 -12.42 -5.67
CA MET A 146 -15.95 -11.46 -6.67
C MET A 146 -14.82 -10.59 -6.12
N LYS A 147 -14.91 -10.15 -4.86
CA LYS A 147 -13.82 -9.44 -4.17
C LYS A 147 -12.57 -10.32 -4.12
N ILE A 148 -12.71 -11.58 -3.70
CA ILE A 148 -11.63 -12.58 -3.66
C ILE A 148 -11.06 -12.83 -5.06
N TYR A 149 -11.89 -12.96 -6.09
CA TYR A 149 -11.48 -13.20 -7.47
C TYR A 149 -10.76 -11.99 -8.08
N LYS A 150 -11.21 -10.77 -7.78
CA LYS A 150 -10.51 -9.58 -8.23
C LYS A 150 -9.19 -9.39 -7.46
N ILE A 151 -9.12 -9.74 -6.17
CA ILE A 151 -7.87 -9.81 -5.37
C ILE A 151 -6.88 -10.81 -5.99
N SER A 152 -7.32 -12.02 -6.33
CA SER A 152 -6.43 -13.03 -6.93
C SER A 152 -5.93 -12.61 -8.30
N ASN A 153 -6.77 -11.95 -9.10
CA ASN A 153 -6.34 -11.35 -10.36
C ASN A 153 -5.31 -10.24 -10.12
N ILE A 154 -5.47 -9.40 -9.09
CA ILE A 154 -4.47 -8.41 -8.71
C ILE A 154 -3.12 -9.06 -8.34
N ILE A 155 -3.14 -10.09 -7.48
CA ILE A 155 -1.93 -10.81 -7.03
C ILE A 155 -1.23 -11.49 -8.21
N SER A 156 -1.97 -12.23 -9.03
CA SER A 156 -1.43 -12.91 -10.22
C SER A 156 -0.89 -11.92 -11.26
N GLN A 157 -1.57 -10.80 -11.50
CA GLN A 157 -1.08 -9.75 -12.39
C GLN A 157 0.17 -9.07 -11.84
N GLN A 158 0.27 -8.87 -10.51
CA GLN A 158 1.51 -8.39 -9.89
C GLN A 158 2.66 -9.36 -10.11
N GLN A 159 2.45 -10.68 -9.92
CA GLN A 159 3.46 -11.70 -10.18
C GLN A 159 3.90 -11.71 -11.65
N LEU A 160 2.95 -11.66 -12.60
CA LEU A 160 3.25 -11.60 -14.03
C LEU A 160 3.96 -10.29 -14.44
N SER A 161 3.62 -9.17 -13.81
CA SER A 161 4.29 -7.89 -14.03
C SER A 161 5.73 -7.92 -13.50
N LYS A 162 5.97 -8.56 -12.34
CA LYS A 162 7.31 -8.79 -11.78
C LYS A 162 8.16 -9.62 -12.73
N GLN A 163 7.65 -10.77 -13.19
CA GLN A 163 8.36 -11.62 -14.15
C GLN A 163 8.71 -10.89 -15.44
N ARG A 164 7.81 -10.05 -15.96
CA ARG A 164 8.06 -9.20 -17.13
C ARG A 164 9.14 -8.14 -16.89
N TYR A 165 9.09 -7.47 -15.75
CA TYR A 165 10.08 -6.47 -15.36
C TYR A 165 11.46 -7.10 -15.18
N ASP A 166 11.55 -8.20 -14.43
CA ASP A 166 12.81 -8.91 -14.17
C ASP A 166 13.45 -9.44 -15.47
N LYS A 167 12.63 -9.90 -16.43
CA LYS A 167 13.11 -10.37 -17.75
C LYS A 167 13.64 -9.23 -18.64
N GLN A 168 13.14 -8.01 -18.47
CA GLN A 168 13.53 -6.84 -19.27
C GLN A 168 14.58 -5.96 -18.57
N ARG A 169 14.94 -6.28 -17.32
CA ARG A 169 15.90 -5.52 -16.54
C ARG A 169 17.32 -5.96 -16.91
N ALA A 170 18.02 -5.13 -17.68
CA ALA A 170 19.47 -5.13 -17.72
C ALA A 170 19.97 -4.16 -16.65
N ASP A 171 20.80 -4.62 -15.71
CA ASP A 171 21.49 -3.71 -14.79
C ASP A 171 22.69 -3.10 -15.54
N PRO A 172 22.70 -1.78 -15.80
CA PRO A 172 23.83 -1.15 -16.49
C PRO A 172 25.06 -1.12 -15.57
N THR A 173 26.19 -1.62 -16.06
CA THR A 173 27.52 -1.41 -15.45
C THR A 173 28.08 -0.06 -15.88
N TYR A 174 28.40 0.78 -14.91
CA TYR A 174 29.03 2.09 -15.13
C TYR A 174 30.50 2.06 -14.72
N HIS A 175 31.35 2.72 -15.50
CA HIS A 175 32.76 2.94 -15.21
C HIS A 175 33.01 4.43 -14.89
N PRO A 176 33.99 4.75 -14.04
CA PRO A 176 34.40 6.13 -13.82
C PRO A 176 34.76 6.81 -15.16
N GLY A 177 33.98 7.83 -15.56
CA GLY A 177 34.13 8.55 -16.84
C GLY A 177 32.92 8.40 -17.79
N ASP A 178 32.00 7.49 -17.51
CA ASP A 178 30.79 7.32 -18.33
C ASP A 178 29.85 8.53 -18.20
N LEU A 179 29.38 9.04 -19.35
CA LEU A 179 28.35 10.08 -19.39
C LEU A 179 26.99 9.45 -19.10
N VAL A 180 26.31 9.99 -18.09
CA VAL A 180 25.00 9.50 -17.65
C VAL A 180 23.98 10.62 -17.62
N PHE A 181 22.80 10.31 -18.15
CA PHE A 181 21.64 11.20 -18.06
C PHE A 181 21.03 11.15 -16.66
N ILE A 182 20.93 12.30 -16.02
CA ILE A 182 20.30 12.46 -14.70
C ILE A 182 18.83 12.80 -14.91
N LYS A 183 17.92 11.95 -14.42
CA LYS A 183 16.48 12.23 -14.47
C LYS A 183 16.18 13.49 -13.64
N GLN A 184 15.72 14.58 -14.25
CA GLN A 184 15.30 15.75 -13.46
C GLN A 184 13.97 15.43 -12.76
N LEU A 185 13.89 15.75 -11.48
CA LEU A 185 12.72 15.48 -10.63
C LEU A 185 12.19 16.82 -10.11
N GLY A 186 11.05 17.28 -10.65
CA GLY A 186 10.42 18.58 -10.32
C GLY A 186 9.12 18.83 -11.09
N LYS A 187 8.39 19.92 -10.78
CA LYS A 187 7.20 20.33 -11.54
C LYS A 187 7.60 20.66 -12.98
N ARG A 188 7.18 19.82 -13.92
CA ARG A 188 7.45 19.99 -15.35
C ARG A 188 6.18 20.40 -16.10
N PRO A 189 6.29 21.23 -17.14
CA PRO A 189 5.28 21.29 -18.20
C PRO A 189 5.12 19.88 -18.80
N LYS A 190 3.93 19.56 -19.33
CA LYS A 190 3.59 18.23 -19.91
C LYS A 190 4.56 17.75 -21.01
N PHE A 191 5.40 18.66 -21.54
CA PHE A 191 6.41 18.42 -22.58
C PHE A 191 7.85 18.81 -22.18
N GLY A 192 8.16 18.94 -20.88
CA GLY A 192 9.54 19.21 -20.45
C GLY A 192 10.45 17.98 -20.62
N GLU A 193 11.72 18.21 -21.00
CA GLU A 193 12.73 17.16 -21.12
C GLU A 193 12.82 16.32 -19.85
N LEU A 194 12.86 14.99 -19.98
CA LEU A 194 12.79 14.03 -18.87
C LEU A 194 14.14 13.82 -18.15
N TYR A 195 15.25 14.16 -18.79
CA TYR A 195 16.60 13.94 -18.31
C TYR A 195 17.48 15.16 -18.58
N SER A 196 18.43 15.45 -17.69
CA SER A 196 19.50 16.42 -17.88
C SER A 196 20.83 15.71 -17.82
N GLY A 197 21.69 15.96 -18.79
CA GLY A 197 23.02 15.40 -18.81
C GLY A 197 23.78 15.85 -20.06
N PRO A 198 25.10 15.62 -20.07
CA PRO A 198 25.99 15.90 -21.20
C PRO A 198 25.76 14.96 -22.39
#